data_AF-A0A7C7HD74-F1
#
_entry.id   AF-A0A7C7HD74-F1
#
_cell.length_a   1.000
_cell.length_b   1.000
_cell.length_c   1.000
_cell.angle_alpha   90.00
_cell.angle_beta   90.00
_cell.angle_gamma   90.00
#
_symmetry.space_group_name_H-M   'P 1'
#
loop_
_entity.id
_entity.type
_entity.pdbx_description
1 polymer ?
#
loop_
_entity_poly.entity_id
_entity_poly.type
_entity_poly.pdbx_seq_one_letter_code
_entity_poly.pdbx_strand_id
1 'polypeptide(L)'
;MGDSSLLSLEGEWHRNQLTIVSTRNANPTLRNAPRWDRQRLQAAAFKLLKEGKLSVEGLVQPIVSFEDCVGAYLAIDQQAEESIKLGICHT
;
A
#
# COMPACT_ATOMS: atom_id res chain seq x y z
N MET A 1 -16.17 -43.11 -2.17
CA MET A 1 -16.75 -42.40 -3.32
C MET A 1 -17.64 -41.33 -2.75
N GLY A 2 -17.16 -40.08 -2.72
CA GLY A 2 -17.88 -38.96 -2.11
C GLY A 2 -19.04 -38.53 -3.00
N ASP A 3 -20.22 -38.40 -2.40
CA ASP A 3 -21.43 -37.92 -3.05
C ASP A 3 -21.23 -36.47 -3.52
N SER A 4 -21.27 -36.26 -4.84
CA SER A 4 -21.12 -34.97 -5.54
C SER A 4 -22.46 -34.43 -6.07
N SER A 5 -23.60 -34.89 -5.53
CA SER A 5 -24.93 -34.54 -6.04
C SER A 5 -25.30 -33.05 -5.97
N LEU A 6 -24.58 -32.24 -5.17
CA LEU A 6 -24.80 -30.80 -5.07
C LEU A 6 -23.84 -29.95 -5.90
N LEU A 7 -22.63 -30.43 -6.23
CA LEU A 7 -21.66 -29.75 -7.10
C LEU A 7 -20.77 -30.78 -7.82
N SER A 8 -20.96 -30.96 -9.13
CA SER A 8 -20.10 -31.81 -9.98
C SER A 8 -18.89 -31.00 -10.48
N LEU A 9 -17.88 -30.88 -9.61
CA LEU A 9 -16.64 -30.14 -9.89
C LEU A 9 -15.87 -30.72 -11.09
N GLU A 10 -16.02 -32.01 -11.37
CA GLU A 10 -15.39 -32.71 -12.50
C GLU A 10 -15.90 -32.21 -13.86
N GLY A 11 -17.21 -31.99 -14.00
CA GLY A 11 -17.82 -31.49 -15.23
C GLY A 11 -17.54 -30.00 -15.45
N GLU A 12 -17.40 -29.24 -14.35
CA GLU A 12 -17.06 -27.82 -14.40
C GLU A 12 -15.60 -27.58 -14.81
N TRP A 13 -14.68 -28.44 -14.38
CA TRP A 13 -13.25 -28.35 -14.71
C TRP A 13 -12.99 -28.34 -16.22
N HIS A 14 -13.77 -29.09 -16.99
CA HIS A 14 -13.60 -29.19 -18.45
C HIS A 14 -14.25 -28.05 -19.24
N ARG A 15 -15.06 -27.19 -18.62
CA ARG A 15 -15.80 -26.09 -19.29
C ARG A 15 -15.36 -24.71 -18.84
N ASN A 16 -14.89 -24.57 -17.60
CA ASN A 16 -14.54 -23.29 -17.01
C ASN A 16 -13.06 -22.95 -17.27
N GLN A 17 -12.81 -21.80 -17.90
CA GLN A 17 -11.47 -21.26 -17.98
C GLN A 17 -11.11 -20.57 -16.66
N LEU A 18 -10.18 -21.13 -15.91
CA LEU A 18 -9.70 -20.53 -14.67
C LEU A 18 -9.05 -19.17 -14.95
N THR A 19 -9.60 -18.12 -14.34
CA THR A 19 -8.89 -16.86 -14.14
C THR A 19 -8.39 -16.81 -12.71
N ILE A 20 -7.07 -16.77 -12.54
CA ILE A 20 -6.45 -16.42 -11.26
C ILE A 20 -6.20 -14.90 -11.28
N VAL A 21 -6.90 -14.16 -10.43
CA VAL A 21 -6.63 -12.74 -10.21
C VAL A 21 -5.80 -12.60 -8.94
N SER A 22 -4.54 -12.18 -9.09
CA SER A 22 -3.70 -11.74 -7.98
C SER A 22 -3.54 -10.22 -8.04
N THR A 23 -3.36 -9.59 -6.88
CA THR A 23 -3.08 -8.15 -6.78
C THR A 23 -1.70 -7.96 -6.17
N ARG A 24 -0.96 -6.98 -6.71
CA ARG A 24 0.28 -6.48 -6.12
C ARG A 24 0.10 -5.00 -5.88
N ASN A 25 0.53 -4.52 -4.72
CA ASN A 25 0.47 -3.10 -4.35
C ASN A 25 1.38 -2.22 -5.25
N ALA A 26 2.46 -2.80 -5.79
CA ALA A 26 3.34 -2.20 -6.79
C ALA A 26 3.18 -2.91 -8.15
N ASN A 27 3.32 -2.19 -9.26
CA ASN A 27 3.27 -2.75 -10.62
C ASN A 27 1.99 -3.59 -10.89
N PRO A 28 0.79 -2.97 -10.86
CA PRO A 28 -0.46 -3.68 -10.99
C PRO A 28 -0.54 -4.44 -12.33
N THR A 29 -0.71 -5.76 -12.25
CA THR A 29 -0.85 -6.66 -13.40
C THR A 29 -2.31 -6.95 -13.73
N LEU A 30 -3.24 -6.18 -13.18
CA LEU A 30 -4.67 -6.34 -13.42
C LEU A 30 -5.01 -6.01 -14.87
N ARG A 31 -6.03 -6.68 -15.43
CA ARG A 31 -6.48 -6.43 -16.83
C ARG A 31 -6.82 -4.97 -17.12
N ASN A 32 -7.34 -4.25 -16.13
CA ASN A 32 -7.70 -2.84 -16.25
C ASN A 32 -6.62 -1.93 -15.64
N ALA A 33 -5.41 -2.44 -15.44
CA ALA A 33 -4.32 -1.62 -14.97
C ALA A 33 -3.89 -0.61 -16.04
N PRO A 34 -3.47 0.60 -15.64
CA PRO A 34 -3.57 1.15 -14.29
C PRO A 34 -4.87 1.97 -14.11
N ARG A 35 -5.79 1.57 -13.21
CA ARG A 35 -6.94 2.41 -12.82
C ARG A 35 -6.52 3.59 -11.96
N TRP A 36 -5.75 3.28 -10.92
CA TRP A 36 -5.11 4.22 -10.01
C TRP A 36 -3.61 4.14 -10.26
N ASP A 37 -3.14 4.87 -11.27
CA ASP A 37 -1.70 5.06 -11.44
C ASP A 37 -1.16 6.00 -10.35
N ARG A 38 0.18 6.05 -10.25
CA ARG A 38 0.89 6.88 -9.28
C ARG A 38 0.53 8.37 -9.44
N GLN A 39 0.37 8.85 -10.67
CA GLN A 39 0.09 10.27 -10.93
C GLN A 39 -1.29 10.66 -10.42
N ARG A 40 -2.30 9.82 -10.69
CA ARG A 40 -3.67 9.99 -10.21
C ARG A 40 -3.75 9.91 -8.70
N LEU A 41 -3.06 8.95 -8.08
CA LEU A 41 -2.97 8.82 -6.61
C LEU A 41 -2.39 10.10 -5.98
N GLN A 42 -1.28 10.59 -6.51
CA GLN A 42 -0.64 11.83 -6.05
C GLN A 42 -1.58 13.03 -6.22
N ALA A 43 -2.18 13.20 -7.41
CA ALA A 43 -3.08 14.32 -7.68
C ALA A 43 -4.30 14.32 -6.74
N ALA A 44 -4.89 13.16 -6.47
CA ALA A 44 -6.01 13.02 -5.55
C ALA A 44 -5.61 13.35 -4.10
N ALA A 45 -4.49 12.79 -3.61
CA ALA A 45 -4.00 13.08 -2.27
C ALA A 45 -3.67 14.56 -2.08
N PHE A 46 -2.98 15.19 -3.05
CA PHE A 46 -2.68 16.62 -3.03
C PHE A 46 -3.94 17.48 -3.05
N LYS A 47 -4.98 17.09 -3.80
CA LYS A 47 -6.26 17.80 -3.79
C LYS A 47 -6.89 17.76 -2.41
N LEU A 48 -6.94 16.60 -1.76
CA LEU A 48 -7.50 16.47 -0.40
C LEU A 48 -6.71 17.30 0.63
N LEU A 49 -5.38 17.32 0.53
CA LEU A 49 -4.51 18.16 1.36
C LEU A 49 -4.81 19.66 1.17
N LYS A 50 -4.85 20.13 -0.10
CA LYS A 50 -5.12 21.54 -0.42
C LYS A 50 -6.51 21.99 0.01
N GLU A 51 -7.49 21.09 -0.06
CA GLU A 51 -8.87 21.36 0.37
C GLU A 51 -9.05 21.24 1.90
N GLY A 52 -8.00 20.91 2.66
CA GLY A 52 -8.07 20.73 4.11
C GLY A 52 -8.89 19.51 4.55
N LYS A 53 -9.16 18.58 3.62
CA LYS A 53 -9.92 17.34 3.88
C LYS A 53 -9.06 16.20 4.44
N LEU A 54 -7.75 16.39 4.45
CA LEU A 54 -6.76 15.47 5.01
C LEU A 54 -5.80 16.28 5.89
N SER A 55 -5.60 15.86 7.14
CA SER A 55 -4.50 16.34 7.98
C SER A 55 -3.36 15.32 7.97
N VAL A 56 -2.13 15.82 7.93
CA VAL A 56 -0.88 15.02 8.04
C VAL A 56 -0.04 15.47 9.24
N GLU A 57 -0.65 16.18 10.18
CA GLU A 57 0.00 16.57 11.43
C GLU A 57 0.47 15.33 12.19
N GLY A 58 1.72 15.34 12.64
CA GLY A 58 2.35 14.20 13.30
C GLY A 58 2.70 13.01 12.40
N LEU A 59 2.35 13.04 11.10
CA LEU A 59 2.68 11.94 10.18
C LEU A 59 4.19 11.81 9.95
N VAL A 60 4.88 12.94 9.79
CA VAL A 60 6.33 13.00 9.62
C VAL A 60 6.95 13.49 10.93
N GLN A 61 7.39 12.54 11.74
CA GLN A 61 8.02 12.75 13.05
C GLN A 61 8.89 11.53 13.37
N PRO A 62 10.10 11.70 13.94
CA PRO A 62 10.78 12.98 14.16
C PRO A 62 11.31 13.60 12.86
N ILE A 63 11.56 14.91 12.90
CA ILE A 63 12.31 15.62 11.85
C ILE A 63 13.66 16.00 12.47
N VAL A 64 14.75 15.46 11.92
CA VAL A 64 16.11 15.63 12.46
C VAL A 64 17.07 16.20 11.41
N SER A 65 18.25 16.65 11.85
CA SER A 65 19.34 17.03 10.94
C SER A 65 19.91 15.82 10.21
N PHE A 66 20.71 16.03 9.16
CA PHE A 66 21.39 14.92 8.50
C PHE A 66 22.42 14.26 9.43
N GLU A 67 23.10 15.06 10.25
CA GLU A 67 24.08 14.62 11.23
C GLU A 67 23.47 13.67 12.28
N ASP A 68 22.22 13.93 12.67
CA ASP A 68 21.50 13.15 13.67
C ASP A 68 20.75 11.93 13.09
N CYS A 69 20.78 11.73 11.77
CA CYS A 69 19.92 10.72 11.12
C CYS A 69 20.19 9.29 11.63
N VAL A 70 21.45 8.96 11.93
CA VAL A 70 21.84 7.63 12.43
C VAL A 70 21.20 7.37 13.79
N GLY A 71 21.24 8.35 14.69
CA GLY A 71 20.62 8.24 16.02
C GLY A 71 19.10 8.11 15.91
N ALA A 72 18.47 8.87 15.03
CA ALA A 72 17.03 8.80 14.79
C ALA A 72 16.59 7.43 14.25
N TYR A 73 17.35 6.84 13.33
CA TYR A 73 17.06 5.47 12.85
C TYR A 73 17.12 4.44 13.97
N LEU A 74 18.14 4.50 14.85
CA LEU A 74 18.27 3.59 15.98
C LEU A 74 17.14 3.76 17.00
N ALA A 75 16.72 4.99 17.27
CA ALA A 75 15.61 5.26 18.17
C ALA A 75 14.30 4.66 17.63
N ILE A 76 14.02 4.82 16.33
CA ILE A 76 12.83 4.26 15.68
C ILE A 76 12.83 2.73 15.71
N ASP A 77 13.98 2.10 15.54
CA ASP A 77 14.11 0.64 15.61
C ASP A 77 13.80 0.11 17.03
N GLN A 78 14.22 0.84 18.06
CA GLN A 78 14.02 0.46 19.46
C GLN A 78 12.63 0.79 20.01
N GLN A 79 11.98 1.82 19.46
CA GLN A 79 10.68 2.36 19.92
C GLN A 79 9.79 2.68 18.71
N ALA A 80 9.39 1.62 17.99
CA ALA A 80 8.66 1.76 16.73
C ALA A 80 7.29 2.46 16.89
N GLU A 81 6.69 2.42 18.07
CA GLU A 81 5.43 3.09 18.40
C GLU A 81 5.52 4.62 18.45
N GLU A 82 6.73 5.19 18.58
CA GLU A 82 6.93 6.63 18.72
C GLU A 82 7.03 7.38 17.39
N SER A 83 7.11 6.66 16.26
CA SER A 83 7.35 7.25 14.95
C SER A 83 6.63 6.51 13.82
N ILE A 84 5.91 7.25 12.98
CA ILE A 84 5.31 6.73 11.75
C ILE A 84 6.27 6.92 10.55
N LYS A 85 6.93 8.08 10.46
CA LYS A 85 7.81 8.43 9.33
C LYS A 85 8.88 9.44 9.75
N LEU A 86 10.14 9.03 9.68
CA LEU A 86 11.30 9.91 9.83
C LEU A 86 11.36 10.95 8.71
N GLY A 87 11.54 12.22 9.08
CA GLY A 87 11.95 13.31 8.20
C GLY A 87 13.41 13.70 8.45
N ILE A 88 14.13 14.03 7.38
CA ILE A 88 15.48 14.61 7.47
C ILE A 88 15.41 16.01 6.88
N CYS A 89 15.79 17.01 7.67
CA CYS A 89 15.97 18.37 7.21
C CYS A 89 17.44 18.53 6.77
N HIS A 90 17.65 18.82 5.50
CA HIS A 90 18.95 19.21 4.95
C HIS A 90 18.79 20.64 4.42
N THR A 91 19.59 21.56 4.96
CA THR A 91 19.63 22.96 4.50
C THR A 91 20.85 23.19 3.65
#